data_AF-A0A934X3F7-F1
#
_entry.id   AF-A0A934X3F7-F1
#
_cell.length_a   1.000
_cell.length_b   1.000
_cell.length_c   1.000
_cell.angle_alpha   90.00
_cell.angle_beta   90.00
_cell.angle_gamma   90.00
#
_symmetry.space_group_name_H-M   'P 1'
#
loop_
_entity.id
_entity.type
_entity.pdbx_description
1 polymer ?
#
loop_
_entity_poly.entity_id
_entity_poly.type
_entity_poly.pdbx_seq_one_letter_code
_entity_poly.pdbx_strand_id
1 'polypeptide(L)'
;MPQPAAGGALPGAAAPEAPGRLGTPLGVHEAYAYLRDLGVWRDKRKAELDSLDAAALASTDRDSFSRDMLVSMALWKAISDRYDLLTVTFDSGRVGPTEAARLSTLIWGRLDVAPDSAAATISPTTAGALGLSLPEACRLCDAMTSSLRARLSLEPSGAEVGTRLKDVRATIERIRDQVAIAPAGVDREAARALLTRLEQRLVDVTDRAKRGAEVGGLLAPLELEAAGAERDLIVGAGRRVETARDAERAAQVRDELLARSAAVQQLVDRCVAAVTPAPRLAVPDVRALGPVPSGGAAVDTYLKRLDAVGRALTVVHTAYGDPLAERDEIAGYAGALAAQARATGVSDPDLDHLRERLQTVVDTTPTDLRRARALRDAYQAYAMSLRTTDTSSGRKGASPR
;
A
#
# COMPACT_ATOMS: atom_id res chain seq x y z
N MET A 1 31.71 -14.90 -46.52
CA MET A 1 30.71 -14.68 -45.45
C MET A 1 30.60 -13.18 -45.24
N PRO A 2 29.52 -12.51 -45.69
CA PRO A 2 29.38 -11.08 -45.45
C PRO A 2 28.97 -10.85 -43.99
N GLN A 3 29.65 -9.88 -43.37
CA GLN A 3 29.47 -9.42 -42.00
C GLN A 3 28.07 -8.78 -41.84
N PRO A 4 27.31 -9.06 -40.76
CA PRO A 4 26.04 -8.39 -40.55
C PRO A 4 26.32 -6.91 -40.28
N ALA A 5 25.65 -6.04 -41.05
CA ALA A 5 25.66 -4.61 -40.81
C ALA A 5 25.15 -4.35 -39.39
N ALA A 6 25.98 -3.74 -38.56
CA ALA A 6 25.55 -3.17 -37.29
C ALA A 6 24.52 -2.08 -37.63
N GLY A 7 23.23 -2.40 -37.45
CA GLY A 7 22.17 -1.40 -37.52
C GLY A 7 22.41 -0.38 -36.42
N GLY A 8 22.85 0.83 -36.80
CA GLY A 8 22.95 1.95 -35.88
C GLY A 8 21.60 2.14 -35.20
N ALA A 9 21.56 2.00 -33.88
CA ALA A 9 20.37 2.25 -33.10
C ALA A 9 19.96 3.71 -33.33
N LEU A 10 18.82 3.91 -33.99
CA LEU A 10 18.23 5.25 -34.10
C LEU A 10 18.00 5.79 -32.68
N PRO A 11 18.46 7.02 -32.37
CA PRO A 11 18.26 7.60 -31.04
C PRO A 11 16.77 7.62 -30.64
N GLY A 12 16.55 7.32 -29.35
CA GLY A 12 15.25 6.97 -28.78
C GLY A 12 14.18 8.05 -28.95
N ALA A 13 12.94 7.63 -29.19
CA ALA A 13 11.80 8.54 -29.14
C ALA A 13 11.58 9.00 -27.70
N ALA A 14 11.39 10.31 -27.49
CA ALA A 14 10.96 10.85 -26.21
C ALA A 14 9.52 10.41 -25.91
N ALA A 15 9.21 10.17 -24.63
CA ALA A 15 7.86 9.87 -24.19
C ALA A 15 6.87 10.97 -24.64
N PRO A 16 5.70 10.58 -25.19
CA PRO A 16 4.70 11.55 -25.62
C PRO A 16 4.11 12.32 -24.44
N GLU A 17 3.72 13.57 -24.71
CA GLU A 17 3.02 14.39 -23.73
C GLU A 17 1.64 13.80 -23.44
N ALA A 18 1.34 13.64 -22.15
CA ALA A 18 0.10 13.00 -21.72
C ALA A 18 -1.05 14.01 -21.72
N PRO A 19 -2.23 13.66 -22.26
CA PRO A 19 -3.33 14.58 -22.35
C PRO A 19 -4.15 14.63 -21.04
N GLY A 20 -4.84 15.74 -20.86
CA GLY A 20 -5.78 15.94 -19.74
C GLY A 20 -5.11 15.93 -18.36
N ARG A 21 -5.90 15.58 -17.35
CA ARG A 21 -5.48 15.48 -15.94
C ARG A 21 -6.40 14.54 -15.18
N LEU A 22 -5.93 14.01 -14.05
CA LEU A 22 -6.71 13.12 -13.19
C LEU A 22 -8.08 13.71 -12.84
N GLY A 23 -9.14 12.91 -12.99
CA GLY A 23 -10.51 13.31 -12.66
C GLY A 23 -11.22 14.14 -13.72
N THR A 24 -10.56 14.52 -14.81
CA THR A 24 -11.20 15.14 -15.99
C THR A 24 -11.35 14.10 -17.11
N PRO A 25 -12.56 13.86 -17.65
CA PRO A 25 -12.75 12.95 -18.78
C PRO A 25 -11.92 13.38 -20.00
N LEU A 26 -11.33 12.41 -20.67
CA LEU A 26 -10.44 12.64 -21.80
C LEU A 26 -11.21 12.74 -23.13
N GLY A 27 -10.80 13.67 -24.00
CA GLY A 27 -11.36 13.78 -25.35
C GLY A 27 -10.91 12.60 -26.25
N VAL A 28 -11.80 12.10 -27.10
CA VAL A 28 -11.53 10.93 -27.98
C VAL A 28 -10.34 11.18 -28.92
N HIS A 29 -10.23 12.38 -29.49
CA HIS A 29 -9.11 12.72 -30.39
C HIS A 29 -7.77 12.80 -29.66
N GLU A 30 -7.75 13.37 -28.45
CA GLU A 30 -6.55 13.44 -27.61
C GLU A 30 -6.09 12.05 -27.18
N ALA A 31 -7.05 11.19 -26.79
CA ALA A 31 -6.79 9.80 -26.44
C ALA A 31 -6.20 9.02 -27.62
N TYR A 32 -6.77 9.17 -28.82
CA TYR A 32 -6.27 8.50 -30.01
C TYR A 32 -4.84 8.93 -30.37
N ALA A 33 -4.57 10.24 -30.38
CA ALA A 33 -3.24 10.78 -30.68
C ALA A 33 -2.20 10.27 -29.67
N TYR A 34 -2.54 10.33 -28.38
CA TYR A 34 -1.67 9.85 -27.32
C TYR A 34 -1.39 8.35 -27.42
N LEU A 35 -2.42 7.51 -27.66
CA LEU A 35 -2.23 6.07 -27.80
C LEU A 35 -1.38 5.71 -29.02
N ARG A 36 -1.61 6.35 -30.16
CA ARG A 36 -0.77 6.16 -31.35
C ARG A 36 0.70 6.46 -31.02
N ASP A 37 0.97 7.63 -30.43
CA ASP A 37 2.33 8.08 -30.17
C ASP A 37 3.01 7.25 -29.07
N LEU A 38 2.24 6.81 -28.06
CA LEU A 38 2.70 5.92 -27.00
C LEU A 38 3.02 4.52 -27.52
N GLY A 39 2.24 3.98 -28.46
CA GLY A 39 2.53 2.71 -29.11
C GLY A 39 3.85 2.76 -29.89
N VAL A 40 4.06 3.83 -30.67
CA VAL A 40 5.33 4.06 -31.40
C VAL A 40 6.51 4.20 -30.43
N TRP A 41 6.34 4.96 -29.35
CA TRP A 41 7.35 5.09 -28.31
C TRP A 41 7.69 3.75 -27.67
N ARG A 42 6.67 2.95 -27.29
CA ARG A 42 6.82 1.65 -26.63
C ARG A 42 7.66 0.70 -27.46
N ASP A 43 7.35 0.59 -28.75
CA ASP A 43 8.02 -0.35 -29.65
C ASP A 43 9.47 0.07 -29.91
N LYS A 44 9.72 1.37 -30.12
CA LYS A 44 11.08 1.92 -30.24
C LYS A 44 11.90 1.72 -28.97
N ARG A 45 11.29 1.98 -27.80
CA ARG A 45 11.93 1.81 -26.49
C ARG A 45 12.33 0.35 -26.26
N LYS A 46 11.48 -0.61 -26.67
CA LYS A 46 11.82 -2.04 -26.60
C LYS A 46 13.04 -2.40 -27.44
N ALA A 47 13.06 -1.95 -28.70
CA ALA A 47 14.17 -2.22 -29.61
C ALA A 47 15.48 -1.63 -29.11
N GLU A 48 15.45 -0.41 -28.55
CA GLU A 48 16.62 0.21 -27.94
C GLU A 48 17.11 -0.58 -26.71
N LEU A 49 16.19 -0.96 -25.84
CA LEU A 49 16.48 -1.73 -24.64
C LEU A 49 17.10 -3.10 -24.97
N ASP A 50 16.61 -3.78 -26.01
CA ASP A 50 17.19 -5.03 -26.51
C ASP A 50 18.62 -4.84 -27.05
N SER A 51 18.86 -3.73 -27.75
CA SER A 51 20.20 -3.37 -28.23
C SER A 51 21.16 -3.10 -27.08
N LEU A 52 20.71 -2.41 -26.02
CA LEU A 52 21.52 -2.13 -24.84
C LEU A 52 21.78 -3.39 -24.00
N ASP A 53 20.81 -4.29 -23.91
CA ASP A 53 20.99 -5.60 -23.26
C ASP A 53 22.05 -6.43 -23.98
N ALA A 54 21.96 -6.52 -25.31
CA ALA A 54 22.99 -7.17 -26.12
C ALA A 54 24.39 -6.55 -25.93
N ALA A 55 24.48 -5.22 -25.88
CA ALA A 55 25.73 -4.50 -25.63
C ALA A 55 26.26 -4.75 -24.21
N ALA A 56 25.40 -4.75 -23.19
CA ALA A 56 25.76 -5.05 -21.81
C ALA A 56 26.26 -6.50 -21.64
N LEU A 57 25.64 -7.46 -22.33
CA LEU A 57 26.09 -8.86 -22.35
C LEU A 57 27.46 -9.02 -23.02
N ALA A 58 27.77 -8.20 -24.02
CA ALA A 58 29.07 -8.17 -24.69
C ALA A 58 30.17 -7.42 -23.89
N SER A 59 29.78 -6.66 -22.87
CA SER A 59 30.71 -5.90 -22.02
C SER A 59 31.50 -6.81 -21.07
N THR A 60 32.73 -6.41 -20.76
CA THR A 60 33.57 -7.04 -19.74
C THR A 60 33.08 -6.79 -18.31
N ASP A 61 32.20 -5.81 -18.10
CA ASP A 61 31.65 -5.41 -16.79
C ASP A 61 30.13 -5.68 -16.72
N ARG A 62 29.70 -6.86 -17.18
CA ARG A 62 28.28 -7.25 -17.28
C ARG A 62 27.49 -7.09 -15.98
N ASP A 63 28.11 -7.41 -14.84
CA ASP A 63 27.45 -7.39 -13.54
C ASP A 63 27.06 -5.97 -13.11
N SER A 64 27.79 -4.93 -13.55
CA SER A 64 27.50 -3.54 -13.18
C SER A 64 26.27 -2.95 -13.89
N PHE A 65 25.84 -3.55 -15.01
CA PHE A 65 24.68 -3.12 -15.80
C PHE A 65 23.43 -3.95 -15.53
N SER A 66 23.59 -5.18 -15.06
CA SER A 66 22.52 -6.17 -14.93
C SER A 66 21.32 -5.66 -14.11
N ARG A 67 21.60 -4.97 -12.99
CA ARG A 67 20.54 -4.42 -12.11
C ARG A 67 19.69 -3.37 -12.81
N ASP A 68 20.33 -2.37 -13.41
CA ASP A 68 19.64 -1.24 -14.05
C ASP A 68 18.94 -1.67 -15.34
N MET A 69 19.51 -2.63 -16.06
CA MET A 69 18.87 -3.24 -17.23
C MET A 69 17.56 -3.93 -16.84
N LEU A 70 17.59 -4.74 -15.78
CA LEU A 70 16.42 -5.48 -15.32
C LEU A 70 15.31 -4.54 -14.83
N VAL A 71 15.66 -3.49 -14.06
CA VAL A 71 14.68 -2.47 -13.65
C VAL A 71 14.08 -1.76 -14.87
N SER A 72 14.90 -1.44 -15.88
CA SER A 72 14.43 -0.80 -17.12
C SER A 72 13.50 -1.71 -17.93
N MET A 73 13.82 -3.00 -18.06
CA MET A 73 12.95 -4.01 -18.70
C MET A 73 11.60 -4.12 -18.00
N ALA A 74 11.60 -4.21 -16.68
CA ALA A 74 10.38 -4.37 -15.90
C ALA A 74 9.49 -3.14 -15.97
N LEU A 75 10.09 -1.94 -15.93
CA LEU A 75 9.35 -0.69 -16.09
C LEU A 75 8.73 -0.59 -17.49
N TRP A 76 9.48 -0.93 -18.55
CA TRP A 76 8.93 -1.01 -19.90
C TRP A 76 7.77 -2.00 -19.99
N LYS A 77 7.90 -3.18 -19.37
CA LYS A 77 6.83 -4.19 -19.37
C LYS A 77 5.57 -3.67 -18.69
N ALA A 78 5.69 -3.04 -17.52
CA ALA A 78 4.54 -2.44 -16.83
C ALA A 78 3.85 -1.35 -17.68
N ILE A 79 4.63 -0.53 -18.39
CA ILE A 79 4.10 0.46 -19.33
C ILE A 79 3.39 -0.20 -20.51
N SER A 80 3.96 -1.26 -21.08
CA SER A 80 3.35 -2.05 -22.15
C SER A 80 2.00 -2.64 -21.72
N ASP A 81 1.94 -3.23 -20.52
CA ASP A 81 0.73 -3.83 -19.98
C ASP A 81 -0.36 -2.77 -19.74
N ARG A 82 0.02 -1.59 -19.25
CA ARG A 82 -0.89 -0.44 -19.10
C ARG A 82 -1.37 0.07 -20.45
N TYR A 83 -0.50 0.12 -21.46
CA TYR A 83 -0.86 0.50 -22.82
C TYR A 83 -1.88 -0.46 -23.43
N ASP A 84 -1.70 -1.77 -23.24
CA ASP A 84 -2.65 -2.77 -23.73
C ASP A 84 -4.02 -2.60 -23.06
N LEU A 85 -4.05 -2.35 -21.74
CA LEU A 85 -5.29 -2.03 -21.02
C LEU A 85 -5.96 -0.73 -21.50
N LEU A 86 -5.17 0.31 -21.79
CA LEU A 86 -5.71 1.56 -22.36
C LEU A 86 -6.30 1.33 -23.75
N THR A 87 -5.64 0.52 -24.58
CA THR A 87 -6.10 0.19 -25.94
C THR A 87 -7.43 -0.56 -25.90
N VAL A 88 -7.56 -1.53 -24.98
CA VAL A 88 -8.83 -2.25 -24.75
C VAL A 88 -9.91 -1.31 -24.22
N THR A 89 -9.57 -0.41 -23.30
CA THR A 89 -10.54 0.54 -22.70
C THR A 89 -11.00 1.59 -23.72
N PHE A 90 -10.14 1.97 -24.66
CA PHE A 90 -10.47 2.94 -25.71
C PHE A 90 -11.41 2.37 -26.77
N ASP A 91 -11.42 1.04 -26.97
CA ASP A 91 -12.30 0.34 -27.92
C ASP A 91 -12.45 1.04 -29.28
N SER A 92 -11.31 1.40 -29.89
CA SER A 92 -11.26 2.12 -31.18
C SER A 92 -12.07 3.44 -31.25
N GLY A 93 -12.29 4.09 -30.10
CA GLY A 93 -13.00 5.37 -29.99
C GLY A 93 -14.46 5.24 -29.58
N ARG A 94 -14.96 4.02 -29.31
CA ARG A 94 -16.30 3.76 -28.74
C ARG A 94 -16.33 4.00 -27.23
N VAL A 95 -15.81 5.15 -26.81
CA VAL A 95 -15.60 5.50 -25.40
C VAL A 95 -16.80 6.31 -24.90
N GLY A 96 -17.52 5.77 -23.92
CA GLY A 96 -18.53 6.53 -23.17
C GLY A 96 -17.90 7.43 -22.10
N PRO A 97 -18.70 8.23 -21.37
CA PRO A 97 -18.19 9.13 -20.33
C PRO A 97 -17.49 8.39 -19.18
N THR A 98 -17.96 7.18 -18.85
CA THR A 98 -17.35 6.32 -17.83
C THR A 98 -15.98 5.81 -18.29
N GLU A 99 -15.88 5.34 -19.52
CA GLU A 99 -14.62 4.86 -20.11
C GLU A 99 -13.63 6.02 -20.29
N ALA A 100 -14.09 7.23 -20.64
CA ALA A 100 -13.24 8.41 -20.74
C ALA A 100 -12.64 8.82 -19.38
N ALA A 101 -13.43 8.74 -18.31
CA ALA A 101 -12.94 8.94 -16.94
C ALA A 101 -11.97 7.81 -16.52
N ARG A 102 -12.25 6.56 -16.94
CA ARG A 102 -11.36 5.42 -16.70
C ARG A 102 -10.03 5.56 -17.43
N LEU A 103 -10.01 6.04 -18.69
CA LEU A 103 -8.78 6.35 -19.43
C LEU A 103 -7.94 7.40 -18.72
N SER A 104 -8.57 8.50 -18.27
CA SER A 104 -7.89 9.53 -17.47
C SER A 104 -7.27 8.95 -16.19
N THR A 105 -8.01 8.05 -15.52
CA THR A 105 -7.52 7.33 -14.32
C THR A 105 -6.37 6.37 -14.65
N LEU A 106 -6.39 5.71 -15.81
CA LEU A 106 -5.32 4.79 -16.23
C LEU A 106 -4.04 5.53 -16.66
N ILE A 107 -4.16 6.75 -17.19
CA ILE A 107 -3.00 7.58 -17.56
C ILE A 107 -2.39 8.21 -16.30
N TRP A 108 -3.20 8.89 -15.49
CA TRP A 108 -2.71 9.70 -14.37
C TRP A 108 -2.70 8.97 -13.03
N GLY A 109 -3.37 7.83 -12.92
CA GLY A 109 -3.36 6.98 -11.74
C GLY A 109 -2.13 6.10 -11.65
N ARG A 110 -2.01 5.42 -10.51
CA ARG A 110 -0.82 4.64 -10.16
C ARG A 110 -0.54 3.52 -11.16
N LEU A 111 0.71 3.37 -11.55
CA LEU A 111 1.21 2.24 -12.32
C LEU A 111 1.61 1.13 -11.33
N ASP A 112 0.87 0.04 -11.33
CA ASP A 112 1.24 -1.13 -10.55
C ASP A 112 2.30 -1.92 -11.31
N VAL A 113 3.52 -1.94 -10.77
CA VAL A 113 4.53 -2.91 -11.18
C VAL A 113 4.21 -4.20 -10.42
N ALA A 114 4.12 -5.32 -11.13
CA ALA A 114 3.71 -6.59 -10.53
C ALA A 114 4.63 -6.94 -9.34
N PRO A 115 4.07 -7.29 -8.17
CA PRO A 115 4.83 -7.52 -6.94
C PRO A 115 5.79 -8.71 -7.04
N ASP A 116 5.55 -9.63 -7.97
CA ASP A 116 6.38 -10.81 -8.20
C ASP A 116 7.38 -10.62 -9.36
N SER A 117 7.50 -9.41 -9.91
CA SER A 117 8.49 -9.14 -10.94
C SER A 117 9.91 -9.17 -10.35
N ALA A 118 10.89 -9.57 -11.17
CA ALA A 118 12.30 -9.52 -10.76
C ALA A 118 12.74 -8.11 -10.34
N ALA A 119 12.09 -7.05 -10.86
CA ALA A 119 12.35 -5.70 -10.42
C ALA A 119 11.81 -5.42 -9.00
N ALA A 120 10.65 -5.97 -8.64
CA ALA A 120 10.03 -5.83 -7.31
C ALA A 120 10.91 -6.42 -6.19
N THR A 121 11.64 -7.49 -6.51
CA THR A 121 12.60 -8.14 -5.60
C THR A 121 13.95 -7.42 -5.52
N ILE A 122 14.39 -6.76 -6.59
CA ILE A 122 15.72 -6.10 -6.67
C ILE A 122 15.72 -4.69 -6.07
N SER A 123 14.55 -4.06 -5.99
CA SER A 123 14.36 -2.80 -5.28
C SER A 123 12.90 -2.70 -4.83
N PRO A 124 12.58 -3.14 -3.60
CA PRO A 124 11.25 -2.96 -3.03
C PRO A 124 10.82 -1.48 -3.00
N THR A 125 11.79 -0.56 -3.09
CA THR A 125 11.56 0.89 -3.17
C THR A 125 11.25 1.45 -4.57
N THR A 126 11.47 0.70 -5.66
CA THR A 126 11.21 1.22 -7.03
C THR A 126 10.23 0.41 -7.86
N ALA A 127 9.94 -0.85 -7.52
CA ALA A 127 9.18 -1.76 -8.39
C ALA A 127 7.87 -2.29 -7.77
N GLY A 128 7.32 -1.53 -6.83
CA GLY A 128 5.97 -1.73 -6.27
C GLY A 128 5.52 -0.51 -5.45
N ALA A 129 6.49 0.29 -4.99
CA ALA A 129 6.35 1.45 -4.12
C ALA A 129 6.78 2.76 -4.81
N LEU A 130 6.50 2.93 -6.10
CA LEU A 130 6.48 4.26 -6.68
C LEU A 130 5.06 4.52 -7.15
N GLY A 131 4.40 5.46 -6.50
CA GLY A 131 3.12 6.05 -6.88
C GLY A 131 3.12 6.74 -8.26
N LEU A 132 3.86 6.24 -9.25
CA LEU A 132 4.04 6.86 -10.57
C LEU A 132 2.77 6.75 -11.38
N SER A 133 2.46 7.82 -12.08
CA SER A 133 1.57 7.80 -13.23
C SER A 133 2.25 7.19 -14.46
N LEU A 134 1.48 6.80 -15.48
CA LEU A 134 2.03 6.29 -16.73
C LEU A 134 3.03 7.27 -17.39
N PRO A 135 2.76 8.58 -17.48
CA PRO A 135 3.71 9.54 -18.05
C PRO A 135 5.01 9.64 -17.26
N GLU A 136 4.94 9.54 -15.93
CA GLU A 136 6.14 9.51 -15.06
C GLU A 136 6.95 8.23 -15.27
N ALA A 137 6.29 7.09 -15.43
CA ALA A 137 6.94 5.83 -15.74
C ALA A 137 7.64 5.88 -17.11
N CYS A 138 7.01 6.45 -18.14
CA CYS A 138 7.66 6.63 -19.45
C CYS A 138 8.91 7.51 -19.34
N ARG A 139 8.83 8.65 -18.64
CA ARG A 139 9.97 9.54 -18.40
C ARG A 139 11.09 8.87 -17.62
N LEU A 140 10.73 8.10 -16.60
CA LEU A 140 11.70 7.32 -15.81
C LEU A 140 12.39 6.27 -16.69
N CYS A 141 11.65 5.59 -17.57
CA CYS A 141 12.21 4.64 -18.53
C CYS A 141 13.19 5.31 -19.51
N ASP A 142 12.81 6.47 -20.05
CA ASP A 142 13.67 7.29 -20.91
C ASP A 142 14.97 7.71 -20.19
N ALA A 143 14.88 8.18 -18.95
CA ALA A 143 16.02 8.58 -18.13
C ALA A 143 16.94 7.38 -17.83
N MET A 144 16.38 6.24 -17.42
CA MET A 144 17.16 5.04 -17.13
C MET A 144 17.87 4.50 -18.38
N THR A 145 17.18 4.50 -19.53
CA THR A 145 17.80 4.08 -20.79
C THR A 145 18.92 5.04 -21.22
N SER A 146 18.71 6.35 -21.04
CA SER A 146 19.74 7.35 -21.33
C SER A 146 20.98 7.18 -20.44
N SER A 147 20.77 6.90 -19.14
CA SER A 147 21.84 6.57 -18.20
C SER A 147 22.60 5.30 -18.60
N LEU A 148 21.90 4.23 -19.00
CA LEU A 148 22.52 2.99 -19.50
C LEU A 148 23.35 3.23 -20.76
N ARG A 149 22.79 3.98 -21.72
CA ARG A 149 23.48 4.35 -22.97
C ARG A 149 24.76 5.15 -22.69
N ALA A 150 24.68 6.14 -21.81
CA ALA A 150 25.82 6.96 -21.42
C ALA A 150 26.93 6.13 -20.75
N ARG A 151 26.56 5.21 -19.84
CA ARG A 151 27.54 4.36 -19.13
C ARG A 151 28.18 3.29 -20.03
N LEU A 152 27.43 2.75 -20.99
CA LEU A 152 27.96 1.82 -21.99
C LEU A 152 28.90 2.50 -23.01
N SER A 153 29.06 3.83 -22.93
CA SER A 153 30.04 4.61 -23.71
C SER A 153 29.96 4.35 -25.21
N LEU A 154 28.74 4.19 -25.73
CA LEU A 154 28.51 4.03 -27.17
C LEU A 154 28.91 5.36 -27.85
N GLU A 155 29.98 5.31 -28.65
CA GLU A 155 30.54 6.46 -29.36
C GLU A 155 29.49 7.01 -30.35
N PRO A 156 29.01 8.25 -30.16
CA PRO A 156 27.96 8.78 -31.00
C PRO A 156 28.49 9.15 -32.38
N SER A 157 27.74 8.81 -33.43
CA SER A 157 27.98 9.42 -34.74
C SER A 157 27.66 10.92 -34.72
N GLY A 158 28.23 11.71 -35.63
CA GLY A 158 27.95 13.15 -35.71
C GLY A 158 26.46 13.50 -35.89
N ALA A 159 25.70 12.63 -36.56
CA ALA A 159 24.24 12.76 -36.69
C ALA A 159 23.49 12.47 -35.37
N GLU A 160 24.03 11.59 -34.53
CA GLU A 160 23.47 11.29 -33.21
C GLU A 160 23.70 12.41 -32.19
N VAL A 161 24.83 13.14 -32.28
CA VAL A 161 25.12 14.27 -31.36
C VAL A 161 23.99 15.30 -31.35
N GLY A 162 23.47 15.66 -32.53
CA GLY A 162 22.36 16.62 -32.65
C GLY A 162 21.07 16.12 -31.99
N THR A 163 20.75 14.83 -32.16
CA THR A 163 19.55 14.23 -31.54
C THR A 163 19.72 14.11 -30.03
N ARG A 164 20.86 13.62 -29.57
CA ARG A 164 21.21 13.52 -28.14
C ARG A 164 21.14 14.87 -27.43
N LEU A 165 21.66 15.95 -28.03
CA LEU A 165 21.53 17.30 -27.49
C LEU A 165 20.08 17.78 -27.40
N LYS A 166 19.23 17.40 -28.36
CA LYS A 166 17.79 17.67 -28.31
C LYS A 166 17.13 16.92 -27.15
N ASP A 167 17.51 15.66 -26.92
CA ASP A 167 16.97 14.86 -25.82
C ASP A 167 17.38 15.43 -24.45
N VAL A 168 18.64 15.83 -24.29
CA VAL A 168 19.11 16.50 -23.06
C VAL A 168 18.36 17.80 -22.80
N ARG A 169 18.09 18.60 -23.84
CA ARG A 169 17.24 19.81 -23.70
C ARG A 169 15.86 19.47 -23.19
N ALA A 170 15.22 18.46 -23.79
CA ALA A 170 13.91 18.01 -23.35
C ALA A 170 13.94 17.53 -21.89
N THR A 171 14.97 16.80 -21.48
CA THR A 171 15.16 16.38 -20.07
C THR A 171 15.31 17.58 -19.12
N ILE A 172 16.11 18.59 -19.50
CA ILE A 172 16.31 19.79 -18.67
C ILE A 172 15.01 20.60 -18.52
N GLU A 173 14.20 20.71 -19.58
CA GLU A 173 12.87 21.33 -19.47
C GLU A 173 11.96 20.57 -18.50
N ARG A 174 11.96 19.23 -18.55
CA ARG A 174 11.17 18.42 -17.60
C ARG A 174 11.68 18.54 -16.16
N ILE A 175 12.99 18.65 -15.95
CA ILE A 175 13.58 18.95 -14.64
C ILE A 175 13.07 20.31 -14.15
N ARG A 176 13.04 21.34 -15.01
CA ARG A 176 12.52 22.66 -14.68
C ARG A 176 11.07 22.59 -14.22
N ASP A 177 10.21 21.86 -14.93
CA ASP A 177 8.82 21.66 -14.55
C ASP A 177 8.69 20.97 -13.18
N GLN A 178 9.49 19.91 -12.94
CA GLN A 178 9.49 19.19 -11.66
C GLN A 178 9.97 20.06 -10.48
N VAL A 179 10.99 20.89 -10.70
CA VAL A 179 11.49 21.85 -9.69
C VAL A 179 10.47 22.95 -9.41
N ALA A 180 9.65 23.34 -10.39
CA ALA A 180 8.61 24.35 -10.22
C ALA A 180 7.49 23.88 -9.28
N ILE A 181 7.10 22.60 -9.37
CA ILE A 181 6.04 22.01 -8.53
C ILE A 181 6.54 21.43 -7.20
N ALA A 182 7.87 21.34 -7.00
CA ALA A 182 8.43 20.84 -5.76
C ALA A 182 8.10 21.76 -4.56
N PRO A 183 7.81 21.22 -3.36
CA PRO A 183 7.59 22.02 -2.15
C PRO A 183 8.82 22.88 -1.82
N ALA A 184 8.61 24.06 -1.23
CA ALA A 184 9.72 24.89 -0.77
C ALA A 184 10.51 24.18 0.33
N GLY A 185 11.84 24.25 0.26
CA GLY A 185 12.74 23.58 1.20
C GLY A 185 14.12 23.33 0.61
N VAL A 186 14.98 22.69 1.40
CA VAL A 186 16.38 22.41 1.05
C VAL A 186 16.50 21.57 -0.23
N ASP A 187 15.61 20.60 -0.43
CA ASP A 187 15.64 19.72 -1.60
C ASP A 187 15.33 20.48 -2.90
N ARG A 188 14.37 21.41 -2.85
CA ARG A 188 14.03 22.26 -4.00
C ARG A 188 15.16 23.21 -4.34
N GLU A 189 15.81 23.81 -3.34
CA GLU A 189 16.95 24.70 -3.57
C GLU A 189 18.15 23.93 -4.15
N ALA A 190 18.43 22.72 -3.66
CA ALA A 190 19.46 21.85 -4.21
C ALA A 190 19.18 21.48 -5.68
N ALA A 191 17.93 21.12 -6.00
CA ALA A 191 17.50 20.81 -7.35
C ALA A 191 17.57 22.03 -8.29
N ARG A 192 17.23 23.23 -7.79
CA ARG A 192 17.34 24.49 -8.55
C ARG A 192 18.80 24.85 -8.87
N ALA A 193 19.70 24.65 -7.90
CA ALA A 193 21.13 24.85 -8.11
C ALA A 193 21.70 23.85 -9.12
N LEU A 194 21.27 22.58 -9.07
CA LEU A 194 21.65 21.55 -10.05
C LEU A 194 21.15 21.89 -11.46
N LEU A 195 19.88 22.28 -11.59
CA LEU A 195 19.28 22.71 -12.86
C LEU A 195 20.09 23.84 -13.51
N THR A 196 20.46 24.87 -12.74
CA THR A 196 21.27 25.99 -13.23
C THR A 196 22.62 25.52 -13.80
N ARG A 197 23.28 24.55 -13.14
CA ARG A 197 24.54 23.97 -13.64
C ARG A 197 24.35 23.15 -14.91
N LEU A 198 23.27 22.37 -14.99
CA LEU A 198 22.94 21.58 -16.18
C LEU A 198 22.66 22.48 -17.39
N GLU A 199 21.92 23.57 -17.19
CA GLU A 199 21.64 24.57 -18.23
C GLU A 199 22.92 25.21 -18.77
N GLN A 200 23.82 25.65 -17.88
CA GLN A 200 25.11 26.23 -18.26
C GLN A 200 25.96 25.25 -19.08
N ARG A 201 26.09 23.99 -18.62
CA ARG A 201 26.85 22.96 -19.33
C ARG A 201 26.21 22.60 -20.68
N LEU A 202 24.90 22.57 -20.78
CA LEU A 202 24.20 22.31 -22.03
C LEU A 202 24.51 23.40 -23.08
N VAL A 203 24.54 24.67 -22.67
CA VAL A 203 24.93 25.79 -23.54
C VAL A 203 26.36 25.59 -24.03
N ASP A 204 27.29 25.30 -23.12
CA ASP A 204 28.70 25.10 -23.46
C ASP A 204 28.92 23.95 -24.46
N VAL A 205 28.31 22.78 -24.20
CA VAL A 205 28.42 21.61 -25.09
C VAL A 205 27.76 21.89 -26.43
N THR A 206 26.58 22.53 -26.43
CA THR A 206 25.88 22.93 -27.66
C THR A 206 26.75 23.84 -28.52
N ASP A 207 27.38 24.86 -27.93
CA ASP A 207 28.17 25.82 -28.68
C ASP A 207 29.49 25.24 -29.18
N ARG A 208 30.09 24.31 -28.44
CA ARG A 208 31.24 23.51 -28.93
C ARG A 208 30.84 22.63 -30.12
N ALA A 209 29.71 21.94 -30.03
CA ALA A 209 29.21 21.09 -31.11
C ALA A 209 28.91 21.90 -32.39
N LYS A 210 28.30 23.09 -32.26
CA LYS A 210 28.06 24.01 -33.40
C LYS A 210 29.36 24.44 -34.10
N ARG A 211 30.47 24.54 -33.36
CA ARG A 211 31.80 24.86 -33.90
C ARG A 211 32.52 23.64 -34.49
N GLY A 212 31.88 22.47 -34.51
CA GLY A 212 32.46 21.22 -35.02
C GLY A 212 33.47 20.56 -34.08
N ALA A 213 33.49 20.93 -32.79
CA ALA A 213 34.35 20.27 -31.82
C ALA A 213 33.82 18.86 -31.48
N GLU A 214 34.74 17.94 -31.15
CA GLU A 214 34.43 16.66 -30.54
C GLU A 214 33.83 16.93 -29.14
N VAL A 215 32.63 16.38 -28.89
CA VAL A 215 31.87 16.61 -27.64
C VAL A 215 31.39 15.32 -26.98
N GLY A 216 31.72 14.14 -27.52
CA GLY A 216 31.33 12.84 -26.98
C GLY A 216 31.73 12.71 -25.51
N GLY A 217 32.95 13.12 -25.18
CA GLY A 217 33.47 13.13 -23.80
C GLY A 217 32.76 14.09 -22.83
N LEU A 218 31.99 15.07 -23.34
CA LEU A 218 31.25 16.04 -22.53
C LEU A 218 29.74 15.74 -22.50
N LEU A 219 29.23 15.17 -23.58
CA LEU A 219 27.81 14.88 -23.79
C LEU A 219 27.35 13.71 -22.92
N ALA A 220 28.10 12.60 -22.87
CA ALA A 220 27.71 11.45 -22.06
C ALA A 220 27.65 11.78 -20.54
N PRO A 221 28.61 12.51 -19.94
CA PRO A 221 28.47 12.95 -18.55
C PRO A 221 27.29 13.90 -18.30
N LEU A 222 26.97 14.78 -19.26
CA LEU A 222 25.82 15.69 -19.14
C LEU A 222 24.49 14.92 -19.16
N GLU A 223 24.37 13.94 -20.07
CA GLU A 223 23.21 13.05 -20.14
C GLU A 223 23.02 12.25 -18.86
N LEU A 224 24.10 11.68 -18.34
CA LEU A 224 24.06 10.88 -17.11
C LEU A 224 23.57 11.71 -15.91
N GLU A 225 24.08 12.93 -15.76
CA GLU A 225 23.69 13.81 -14.65
C GLU A 225 22.25 14.33 -14.82
N ALA A 226 21.85 14.70 -16.04
CA ALA A 226 20.48 15.14 -16.33
C ALA A 226 19.47 14.00 -16.10
N ALA A 227 19.76 12.79 -16.60
CA ALA A 227 18.93 11.61 -16.39
C ALA A 227 18.84 11.22 -14.90
N GLY A 228 19.95 11.29 -14.16
CA GLY A 228 19.98 11.07 -12.72
C GLY A 228 19.12 12.08 -11.96
N ALA A 229 19.24 13.37 -12.30
CA ALA A 229 18.45 14.44 -11.71
C ALA A 229 16.94 14.28 -11.96
N GLU A 230 16.54 13.99 -13.20
CA GLU A 230 15.14 13.74 -13.57
C GLU A 230 14.57 12.54 -12.79
N ARG A 231 15.30 11.41 -12.77
CA ARG A 231 14.92 10.21 -12.01
C ARG A 231 14.68 10.53 -10.54
N ASP A 232 15.63 11.20 -9.90
CA ASP A 232 15.59 11.45 -8.46
C ASP A 232 14.42 12.39 -8.09
N LEU A 233 14.10 13.36 -8.96
CA LEU A 233 12.93 14.22 -8.81
C LEU A 233 11.61 13.45 -8.95
N ILE A 234 11.47 12.59 -9.95
CA ILE A 234 10.29 11.73 -10.16
C ILE A 234 10.09 10.79 -8.96
N VAL A 235 11.15 10.11 -8.52
CA VAL A 235 11.11 9.21 -7.35
C VAL A 235 10.77 9.99 -6.08
N GLY A 236 11.36 11.17 -5.89
CA GLY A 236 11.05 12.03 -4.77
C GLY A 236 9.59 12.48 -4.76
N ALA A 237 9.01 12.79 -5.92
CA ALA A 237 7.59 13.11 -6.05
C ALA A 237 6.69 11.94 -5.66
N GLY A 238 6.96 10.74 -6.18
CA GLY A 238 6.23 9.53 -5.82
C GLY A 238 6.24 9.25 -4.32
N ARG A 239 7.42 9.33 -3.68
CA ARG A 239 7.57 9.13 -2.22
C ARG A 239 6.79 10.13 -1.38
N ARG A 240 6.69 11.39 -1.83
CA ARG A 240 5.89 12.41 -1.14
C ARG A 240 4.40 12.10 -1.20
N VAL A 241 3.91 11.65 -2.34
CA VAL A 241 2.49 11.24 -2.49
C VAL A 241 2.18 10.04 -1.59
N GLU A 242 3.06 9.05 -1.53
CA GLU A 242 2.90 7.90 -0.64
C GLU A 242 2.91 8.29 0.83
N THR A 243 3.91 9.08 1.25
CA THR A 243 4.00 9.60 2.63
C THR A 243 2.73 10.35 3.03
N ALA A 244 2.16 11.16 2.12
CA ALA A 244 0.92 11.88 2.39
C ALA A 244 -0.28 10.94 2.57
N ARG A 245 -0.39 9.88 1.74
CA ARG A 245 -1.44 8.86 1.87
C ARG A 245 -1.30 8.06 3.16
N ASP A 246 -0.08 7.68 3.53
CA ASP A 246 0.16 6.96 4.78
C ASP A 246 -0.14 7.83 6.00
N ALA A 247 0.15 9.14 5.93
CA ALA A 247 -0.23 10.08 6.96
C ALA A 247 -1.76 10.24 7.06
N GLU A 248 -2.48 10.31 5.94
CA GLU A 248 -3.94 10.33 5.91
C GLU A 248 -4.53 9.05 6.53
N ARG A 249 -4.00 7.88 6.14
CA ARG A 249 -4.37 6.59 6.73
C ARG A 249 -4.11 6.57 8.23
N ALA A 250 -2.97 7.07 8.67
CA ALA A 250 -2.64 7.15 10.09
C ALA A 250 -3.63 8.04 10.86
N ALA A 251 -4.08 9.15 10.26
CA ALA A 251 -5.09 10.01 10.87
C ALA A 251 -6.44 9.28 11.02
N GLN A 252 -6.90 8.60 9.96
CA GLN A 252 -8.14 7.81 9.99
C GLN A 252 -8.10 6.72 11.07
N VAL A 253 -7.04 5.91 11.09
CA VAL A 253 -6.87 4.83 12.08
C VAL A 253 -6.81 5.39 13.50
N ARG A 254 -6.14 6.53 13.70
CA ARG A 254 -6.08 7.19 15.01
C ARG A 254 -7.46 7.62 15.49
N ASP A 255 -8.26 8.22 14.62
CA ASP A 255 -9.60 8.69 14.97
C ASP A 255 -10.55 7.50 15.29
N GLU A 256 -10.45 6.41 14.53
CA GLU A 256 -11.14 5.16 14.83
C GLU A 256 -10.73 4.59 16.20
N LEU A 257 -9.44 4.58 16.52
CA LEU A 257 -8.94 4.09 17.80
C LEU A 257 -9.35 4.99 18.97
N LEU A 258 -9.42 6.31 18.77
CA LEU A 258 -9.95 7.23 19.78
C LEU A 258 -11.41 6.93 20.11
N ALA A 259 -12.25 6.73 19.08
CA ALA A 259 -13.64 6.33 19.27
C ALA A 259 -13.77 4.97 19.97
N ARG A 260 -12.95 3.99 19.56
CA ARG A 260 -12.92 2.65 20.17
C ARG A 260 -12.47 2.71 21.64
N SER A 261 -11.46 3.51 21.95
CA SER A 261 -10.96 3.70 23.32
C SER A 261 -12.07 4.25 24.23
N ALA A 262 -12.84 5.23 23.76
CA ALA A 262 -13.99 5.75 24.52
C ALA A 262 -15.07 4.69 24.77
N ALA A 263 -15.39 3.86 23.77
CA ALA A 263 -16.34 2.75 23.93
C ALA A 263 -15.83 1.68 24.91
N VAL A 264 -14.53 1.35 24.86
CA VAL A 264 -13.90 0.42 25.81
C VAL A 264 -13.94 0.98 27.22
N GLN A 265 -13.72 2.29 27.42
CA GLN A 265 -13.83 2.90 28.73
C GLN A 265 -15.25 2.75 29.31
N GLN A 266 -16.29 2.98 28.49
CA GLN A 266 -17.68 2.73 28.91
C GLN A 266 -17.96 1.26 29.24
N LEU A 267 -17.34 0.32 28.52
CA LEU A 267 -17.43 -1.11 28.83
C LEU A 267 -16.78 -1.43 30.19
N VAL A 268 -15.61 -0.87 30.46
CA VAL A 268 -14.90 -1.01 31.73
C VAL A 268 -15.77 -0.50 32.88
N ASP A 269 -16.32 0.71 32.75
CA ASP A 269 -17.15 1.33 33.79
C ASP A 269 -18.39 0.46 34.08
N ARG A 270 -19.05 -0.06 33.03
CA ARG A 270 -20.18 -1.00 33.18
C ARG A 270 -19.77 -2.30 33.87
N CYS A 271 -18.65 -2.89 33.47
CA CYS A 271 -18.17 -4.15 34.03
C CYS A 271 -17.83 -4.00 35.53
N VAL A 272 -17.08 -2.95 35.88
CA VAL A 272 -16.71 -2.65 37.28
C VAL A 272 -17.95 -2.41 38.16
N ALA A 273 -18.99 -1.77 37.62
CA ALA A 273 -20.24 -1.57 38.35
C ALA A 273 -21.07 -2.86 38.49
N ALA A 274 -21.00 -3.77 37.51
CA ALA A 274 -21.91 -4.91 37.42
C ALA A 274 -21.37 -6.21 38.03
N VAL A 275 -20.05 -6.44 38.08
CA VAL A 275 -19.48 -7.74 38.48
C VAL A 275 -18.37 -7.62 39.51
N THR A 276 -18.26 -8.64 40.38
CA THR A 276 -17.13 -8.82 41.30
C THR A 276 -16.61 -10.28 41.26
N PRO A 277 -15.29 -10.49 41.18
CA PRO A 277 -14.24 -9.48 40.95
C PRO A 277 -14.23 -9.00 39.50
N ALA A 278 -14.09 -7.68 39.31
CA ALA A 278 -13.85 -7.11 37.99
C ALA A 278 -12.37 -7.32 37.56
N PRO A 279 -12.09 -7.39 36.25
CA PRO A 279 -10.72 -7.35 35.72
C PRO A 279 -9.97 -6.08 36.16
N ARG A 280 -8.63 -6.13 36.10
CA ARG A 280 -7.75 -5.03 36.55
C ARG A 280 -6.82 -4.50 35.43
N LEU A 281 -7.22 -4.67 34.17
CA LEU A 281 -6.43 -4.18 33.04
C LEU A 281 -6.66 -2.68 32.83
N ALA A 282 -5.59 -1.95 32.52
CA ALA A 282 -5.67 -0.54 32.15
C ALA A 282 -6.11 -0.35 30.69
N VAL A 283 -6.85 0.72 30.40
CA VAL A 283 -7.22 1.10 29.03
C VAL A 283 -6.06 1.89 28.39
N PRO A 284 -5.53 1.47 27.22
CA PRO A 284 -4.54 2.24 26.49
C PRO A 284 -5.02 3.64 26.11
N ASP A 285 -4.19 4.66 26.36
CA ASP A 285 -4.44 6.04 25.92
C ASP A 285 -3.87 6.29 24.52
N VAL A 286 -4.75 6.39 23.54
CA VAL A 286 -4.39 6.70 22.15
C VAL A 286 -3.84 8.13 22.02
N ARG A 287 -4.26 9.07 22.88
CA ARG A 287 -3.82 10.47 22.83
C ARG A 287 -2.35 10.62 23.22
N ALA A 288 -1.83 9.72 24.04
CA ALA A 288 -0.42 9.68 24.42
C ALA A 288 0.53 9.46 23.24
N LEU A 289 0.04 8.95 22.10
CA LEU A 289 0.83 8.83 20.87
C LEU A 289 1.14 10.18 20.21
N GLY A 290 0.40 11.25 20.54
CA GLY A 290 0.56 12.57 19.92
C GLY A 290 -0.10 12.69 18.54
N PRO A 291 0.16 13.81 17.83
CA PRO A 291 -0.36 14.03 16.47
C PRO A 291 0.33 13.14 15.43
N VAL A 292 -0.30 12.99 14.26
CA VAL A 292 0.28 12.26 13.14
C VAL A 292 1.50 13.04 12.60
N PRO A 293 2.67 12.39 12.45
CA PRO A 293 3.86 13.04 11.91
C PRO A 293 3.77 13.24 10.39
N SER A 294 4.61 14.10 9.83
CA SER A 294 4.62 14.43 8.39
C SER A 294 5.72 13.73 7.58
N GLY A 295 6.70 13.09 8.21
CA GLY A 295 7.82 12.41 7.53
C GLY A 295 7.60 10.91 7.40
N GLY A 296 7.93 10.32 6.24
CA GLY A 296 7.63 8.91 5.92
C GLY A 296 8.06 7.90 7.00
N ALA A 297 9.33 7.89 7.40
CA ALA A 297 9.81 6.96 8.43
C ALA A 297 9.13 7.15 9.81
N ALA A 298 8.73 8.39 10.12
CA ALA A 298 7.99 8.68 11.34
C ALA A 298 6.53 8.21 11.24
N VAL A 299 5.89 8.35 10.08
CA VAL A 299 4.55 7.84 9.79
C VAL A 299 4.52 6.31 9.90
N ASP A 300 5.49 5.61 9.32
CA ASP A 300 5.59 4.14 9.42
C ASP A 300 5.69 3.67 10.87
N THR A 301 6.53 4.36 11.65
CA THR A 301 6.69 4.08 13.08
C THR A 301 5.40 4.37 13.84
N TYR A 302 4.70 5.43 13.48
CA TYR A 302 3.42 5.81 14.08
C TYR A 302 2.33 4.76 13.79
N LEU A 303 2.21 4.30 12.54
CA LEU A 303 1.27 3.24 12.14
C LEU A 303 1.49 1.94 12.93
N LYS A 304 2.75 1.52 13.12
CA LYS A 304 3.08 0.35 13.95
C LYS A 304 2.64 0.52 15.41
N ARG A 305 2.76 1.74 15.96
CA ARG A 305 2.29 2.05 17.31
C ARG A 305 0.77 2.03 17.40
N LEU A 306 0.06 2.60 16.41
CA LEU A 306 -1.40 2.53 16.34
C LEU A 306 -1.90 1.08 16.29
N ASP A 307 -1.28 0.24 15.48
CA ASP A 307 -1.60 -1.18 15.38
C ASP A 307 -1.39 -1.92 16.71
N ALA A 308 -0.29 -1.64 17.44
CA ALA A 308 -0.07 -2.17 18.78
C ALA A 308 -1.15 -1.71 19.78
N VAL A 309 -1.55 -0.44 19.75
CA VAL A 309 -2.64 0.08 20.59
C VAL A 309 -3.98 -0.56 20.23
N GLY A 310 -4.26 -0.76 18.94
CA GLY A 310 -5.45 -1.45 18.47
C GLY A 310 -5.56 -2.87 19.02
N ARG A 311 -4.47 -3.64 18.98
CA ARG A 311 -4.40 -4.97 19.61
C ARG A 311 -4.64 -4.92 21.11
N ALA A 312 -4.01 -3.96 21.81
CA ALA A 312 -4.18 -3.82 23.25
C ALA A 312 -5.63 -3.48 23.63
N LEU A 313 -6.31 -2.60 22.87
CA LEU A 313 -7.72 -2.29 23.07
C LEU A 313 -8.62 -3.52 22.87
N THR A 314 -8.32 -4.40 21.92
CA THR A 314 -9.05 -5.67 21.74
C THR A 314 -8.89 -6.57 22.97
N VAL A 315 -7.69 -6.70 23.52
CA VAL A 315 -7.45 -7.50 24.74
C VAL A 315 -8.26 -6.97 25.93
N VAL A 316 -8.26 -5.64 26.12
CA VAL A 316 -9.04 -5.00 27.19
C VAL A 316 -10.54 -5.19 26.95
N HIS A 317 -11.02 -4.99 25.73
CA HIS A 317 -12.42 -5.21 25.38
C HIS A 317 -12.89 -6.62 25.76
N THR A 318 -12.16 -7.65 25.34
CA THR A 318 -12.49 -9.05 25.66
C THR A 318 -12.46 -9.28 27.17
N ALA A 319 -11.39 -8.85 27.86
CA ALA A 319 -11.25 -9.08 29.29
C ALA A 319 -12.40 -8.50 30.13
N TYR A 320 -12.96 -7.36 29.76
CA TYR A 320 -14.11 -6.74 30.44
C TYR A 320 -15.48 -7.14 29.86
N GLY A 321 -15.52 -7.61 28.61
CA GLY A 321 -16.74 -8.11 27.97
C GLY A 321 -17.13 -9.51 28.46
N ASP A 322 -16.17 -10.43 28.59
CA ASP A 322 -16.45 -11.81 28.96
C ASP A 322 -17.15 -11.94 30.33
N PRO A 323 -16.76 -11.22 31.40
CA PRO A 323 -17.46 -11.29 32.68
C PRO A 323 -18.91 -10.77 32.62
N LEU A 324 -19.19 -9.78 31.79
CA LEU A 324 -20.55 -9.27 31.59
C LEU A 324 -21.41 -10.30 30.83
N ALA A 325 -20.86 -10.90 29.78
CA ALA A 325 -21.54 -11.98 29.07
C ALA A 325 -21.83 -13.17 29.99
N GLU A 326 -20.85 -13.58 30.80
CA GLU A 326 -21.04 -14.66 31.78
C GLU A 326 -22.13 -14.31 32.82
N ARG A 327 -22.16 -13.06 33.30
CA ARG A 327 -23.23 -12.59 34.19
C ARG A 327 -24.60 -12.78 33.56
N ASP A 328 -24.75 -12.33 32.32
CA ASP A 328 -26.03 -12.38 31.60
C ASP A 328 -26.44 -13.83 31.29
N GLU A 329 -25.49 -14.71 30.98
CA GLU A 329 -25.72 -16.16 30.84
C GLU A 329 -26.23 -16.80 32.13
N ILE A 330 -25.58 -16.53 33.27
CA ILE A 330 -26.00 -17.08 34.57
C ILE A 330 -27.36 -16.51 34.98
N ALA A 331 -27.62 -15.23 34.70
CA ALA A 331 -28.92 -14.61 34.96
C ALA A 331 -30.03 -15.23 34.11
N GLY A 332 -29.79 -15.43 32.81
CA GLY A 332 -30.72 -16.12 31.91
C GLY A 332 -31.00 -17.55 32.36
N TYR A 333 -29.97 -18.27 32.80
CA TYR A 333 -30.11 -19.61 33.37
C TYR A 333 -30.99 -19.63 34.62
N ALA A 334 -30.74 -18.74 35.58
CA ALA A 334 -31.55 -18.63 36.80
C ALA A 334 -33.02 -18.31 36.48
N GLY A 335 -33.28 -17.39 35.53
CA GLY A 335 -34.61 -17.06 35.05
C GLY A 335 -35.33 -18.25 34.40
N ALA A 336 -34.62 -19.07 33.61
CA ALA A 336 -35.16 -20.28 33.00
C ALA A 336 -35.54 -21.33 34.05
N LEU A 337 -34.70 -21.54 35.07
CA LEU A 337 -35.01 -22.43 36.20
C LEU A 337 -36.26 -21.97 36.95
N ALA A 338 -36.39 -20.67 37.22
CA ALA A 338 -37.56 -20.11 37.88
C ALA A 338 -38.84 -20.23 37.03
N ALA A 339 -38.74 -20.18 35.70
CA ALA A 339 -39.87 -20.43 34.80
C ALA A 339 -40.25 -21.92 34.78
N GLN A 340 -39.27 -22.82 34.72
CA GLN A 340 -39.50 -24.26 34.73
C GLN A 340 -40.18 -24.72 36.01
N ALA A 341 -39.68 -24.30 37.19
CA ALA A 341 -40.27 -24.65 38.48
C ALA A 341 -41.76 -24.26 38.56
N ARG A 342 -42.12 -23.06 38.07
CA ARG A 342 -43.51 -22.59 37.99
C ARG A 342 -44.38 -23.42 37.05
N ALA A 343 -43.81 -23.95 35.97
CA ALA A 343 -44.55 -24.72 34.98
C ALA A 343 -44.76 -26.19 35.37
N THR A 344 -43.77 -26.83 36.01
CA THR A 344 -43.84 -28.26 36.34
C THR A 344 -44.47 -28.56 37.70
N GLY A 345 -44.42 -27.62 38.66
CA GLY A 345 -45.01 -27.80 40.00
C GLY A 345 -44.36 -28.89 40.87
N VAL A 346 -43.40 -29.65 40.33
CA VAL A 346 -42.56 -30.60 41.06
C VAL A 346 -41.45 -29.82 41.77
N SER A 347 -41.36 -29.98 43.09
CA SER A 347 -40.42 -29.28 43.97
C SER A 347 -39.51 -30.29 44.66
N ASP A 348 -38.21 -30.12 44.47
CA ASP A 348 -37.18 -30.75 45.30
C ASP A 348 -36.60 -29.63 46.20
N PRO A 349 -36.68 -29.76 47.54
CA PRO A 349 -36.30 -28.70 48.46
C PRO A 349 -34.86 -28.20 48.28
N ASP A 350 -33.93 -29.08 47.93
CA ASP A 350 -32.51 -28.75 47.79
C ASP A 350 -32.26 -28.00 46.47
N LEU A 351 -32.91 -28.42 45.36
CA LEU A 351 -32.89 -27.67 44.11
C LEU A 351 -33.54 -26.28 44.25
N ASP A 352 -34.65 -26.19 44.97
CA ASP A 352 -35.31 -24.91 45.23
C ASP A 352 -34.45 -23.97 46.05
N HIS A 353 -33.77 -24.48 47.09
CA HIS A 353 -32.82 -23.69 47.88
C HIS A 353 -31.65 -23.18 47.02
N LEU A 354 -31.05 -24.04 46.20
CA LEU A 354 -29.96 -23.66 45.30
C LEU A 354 -30.41 -22.61 44.26
N ARG A 355 -31.62 -22.76 43.70
CA ARG A 355 -32.22 -21.81 42.77
C ARG A 355 -32.44 -20.44 43.41
N GLU A 356 -33.04 -20.38 44.60
CA GLU A 356 -33.26 -19.13 45.33
C GLU A 356 -31.95 -18.43 45.70
N ARG A 357 -30.94 -19.22 46.13
CA ARG A 357 -29.60 -18.72 46.42
C ARG A 357 -28.94 -18.14 45.19
N LEU A 358 -29.04 -18.81 44.04
CA LEU A 358 -28.51 -18.33 42.76
C LEU A 358 -29.18 -17.03 42.33
N GLN A 359 -30.52 -16.98 42.38
CA GLN A 359 -31.29 -15.79 42.03
C GLN A 359 -30.89 -14.58 42.90
N THR A 360 -30.77 -14.79 44.22
CA THR A 360 -30.33 -13.74 45.16
C THR A 360 -28.95 -13.16 44.78
N VAL A 361 -28.01 -14.02 44.37
CA VAL A 361 -26.65 -13.59 44.00
C VAL A 361 -26.67 -12.81 42.70
N VAL A 362 -27.45 -13.25 41.70
CA VAL A 362 -27.59 -12.56 40.41
C VAL A 362 -28.25 -11.18 40.57
N ASP A 363 -29.27 -11.07 41.42
CA ASP A 363 -30.00 -9.82 41.65
C ASP A 363 -29.19 -8.79 42.46
N THR A 364 -28.13 -9.24 43.13
CA THR A 364 -27.20 -8.35 43.85
C THR A 364 -26.25 -7.67 42.86
N THR A 365 -26.11 -6.34 42.95
CA THR A 365 -25.17 -5.55 42.13
C THR A 365 -24.13 -4.86 43.01
N PRO A 366 -22.81 -5.09 42.81
CA PRO A 366 -22.21 -5.97 41.79
C PRO A 366 -22.44 -7.47 42.06
N THR A 367 -22.63 -8.25 40.99
CA THR A 367 -22.84 -9.71 41.07
C THR A 367 -21.52 -10.42 41.36
N ASP A 368 -21.47 -11.23 42.42
CA ASP A 368 -20.32 -12.09 42.70
C ASP A 368 -20.30 -13.29 41.74
N LEU A 369 -19.52 -13.17 40.66
CA LEU A 369 -19.46 -14.17 39.60
C LEU A 369 -18.88 -15.50 40.08
N ARG A 370 -17.93 -15.48 41.03
CA ARG A 370 -17.37 -16.72 41.58
C ARG A 370 -18.43 -17.50 42.32
N ARG A 371 -19.21 -16.79 43.14
CA ARG A 371 -20.32 -17.38 43.88
C ARG A 371 -21.45 -17.83 42.95
N ALA A 372 -21.81 -17.02 41.96
CA ALA A 372 -22.86 -17.33 40.99
C ALA A 372 -22.52 -18.58 40.19
N ARG A 373 -21.28 -18.70 39.71
CA ARG A 373 -20.77 -19.89 39.00
C ARG A 373 -20.84 -21.14 39.88
N ALA A 374 -20.35 -21.07 41.12
CA ALA A 374 -20.39 -22.20 42.03
C ALA A 374 -21.83 -22.69 42.31
N LEU A 375 -22.79 -21.78 42.48
CA LEU A 375 -24.20 -22.12 42.70
C LEU A 375 -24.85 -22.73 41.45
N ARG A 376 -24.56 -22.20 40.26
CA ARG A 376 -24.99 -22.78 38.99
C ARG A 376 -24.47 -24.21 38.82
N ASP A 377 -23.16 -24.40 39.02
CA ASP A 377 -22.51 -25.70 38.83
C ASP A 377 -23.01 -26.72 39.87
N ALA A 378 -23.24 -26.30 41.12
CA ALA A 378 -23.85 -27.13 42.15
C ALA A 378 -25.28 -27.56 41.79
N TYR A 379 -26.11 -26.63 41.30
CA TYR A 379 -27.46 -26.94 40.83
C TYR A 379 -27.43 -27.98 39.69
N GLN A 380 -26.58 -27.77 38.68
CA GLN A 380 -26.46 -28.68 37.54
C GLN A 380 -26.01 -30.08 37.95
N ALA A 381 -25.02 -30.18 38.83
CA ALA A 381 -24.51 -31.45 39.34
C ALA A 381 -25.59 -32.22 40.12
N TYR A 382 -26.32 -31.52 41.00
CA TYR A 382 -27.38 -32.14 41.80
C TYR A 382 -28.56 -32.59 40.92
N ALA A 383 -29.02 -31.74 39.99
CA ALA A 383 -30.06 -32.09 39.03
C ALA A 383 -29.68 -33.31 38.16
N MET A 384 -28.41 -33.44 37.76
CA MET A 384 -27.92 -34.61 37.04
C MET A 384 -27.93 -35.89 37.89
N SER A 385 -27.60 -35.77 39.18
CA SER A 385 -27.61 -36.92 40.12
C SER A 385 -29.02 -37.49 40.34
N LEU A 386 -30.04 -36.62 40.41
CA LEU A 386 -31.45 -37.02 40.53
C LEU A 386 -31.95 -37.78 39.28
N ARG A 387 -31.56 -37.33 38.08
CA ARG A 387 -31.87 -38.04 36.82
C ARG A 387 -31.22 -39.42 36.74
N THR A 388 -30.04 -39.58 37.33
CA THR A 388 -29.28 -40.84 37.33
C THR A 388 -29.84 -41.84 38.34
N THR A 389 -30.37 -41.36 39.48
CA THR A 389 -31.02 -42.21 40.48
C THR A 389 -32.38 -42.72 40.00
N ASP A 390 -33.18 -41.89 39.33
CA ASP A 390 -34.45 -42.31 38.71
C ASP A 390 -34.27 -43.41 37.64
N THR A 391 -33.24 -43.28 36.79
CA THR A 391 -32.92 -44.28 35.77
C THR A 391 -32.36 -45.59 36.33
N SER A 392 -31.67 -45.54 37.48
CA SER A 392 -31.19 -46.76 38.18
C SER A 392 -32.30 -47.51 38.91
N SER A 393 -33.29 -46.80 39.44
CA SER A 393 -34.50 -47.36 40.07
C SER A 393 -35.34 -48.13 39.05
N GLY A 394 -35.44 -47.63 37.81
CA GLY A 394 -36.14 -48.31 36.71
C GLY A 394 -35.45 -49.59 36.18
N ARG A 395 -34.17 -49.84 36.49
CA ARG A 395 -33.42 -51.01 35.96
C ARG A 395 -33.39 -52.23 36.88
N LYS A 396 -33.80 -52.11 38.15
CA LYS A 396 -33.88 -53.24 39.11
C LYS A 396 -35.10 -54.15 38.93
N GLY A 397 -35.84 -54.04 37.82
CA GLY A 397 -37.04 -54.85 37.52
C GLY A 397 -36.86 -56.00 36.53
N ALA A 398 -35.66 -56.23 35.97
CA ALA A 398 -35.46 -57.29 34.97
C ALA A 398 -34.32 -58.24 35.35
N SER A 399 -34.70 -59.37 35.98
CA SER A 399 -33.93 -60.62 35.99
C SER A 399 -34.90 -61.77 35.67
N PRO A 400 -34.46 -62.81 34.95
CA PRO A 400 -35.23 -63.48 33.91
C PRO A 400 -36.07 -64.65 34.44
N ARG A 401 -37.13 -64.98 33.68
CA ARG A 401 -37.69 -66.33 33.63
C ARG A 401 -37.69 -66.81 32.20
#